data_AF-A0A0K2RNW5-F1
#
_entry.id   AF-A0A0K2RNW5-F1
#
_cell.length_a   1.000
_cell.length_b   1.000
_cell.length_c   1.000
_cell.angle_alpha   90.00
_cell.angle_beta   90.00
_cell.angle_gamma   90.00
#
_symmetry.space_group_name_H-M   'P 1'
#
loop_
_entity.id
_entity.type
_entity.pdbx_description
1 polymer ?
#
loop_
_entity_poly.entity_id
_entity_poly.type
_entity_poly.pdbx_seq_one_letter_code
_entity_poly.pdbx_strand_id
1 'polypeptide(L)'
;MGGPAAVEPQNPAGGWENDGELTLSAHSLHAEDGDFVQAGALYREVYDDGAKARLLDTITGAVGGVKSTDIKERAIQYWTNVDAELGAKLRANLGAGEGESAAEAANKL
;
A
#
# COMPACT_ATOMS: atom_id res chain seq x y z
N MET A 1 2.26 12.89 52.28
CA MET A 1 3.02 12.88 51.01
C MET A 1 2.03 13.06 49.87
N GLY A 2 1.68 14.30 49.54
CA GLY A 2 0.84 14.65 48.39
C GLY A 2 1.74 15.26 47.34
N GLY A 3 1.99 14.53 46.25
CA GLY A 3 2.72 15.04 45.09
C GLY A 3 1.90 16.12 44.38
N PRO A 4 2.51 16.91 43.47
CA PRO A 4 1.77 17.90 42.71
C PRO A 4 0.60 17.22 41.98
N ALA A 5 -0.62 17.65 42.29
CA ALA A 5 -1.79 17.30 41.49
C ALA A 5 -1.61 17.89 40.09
N ALA A 6 -1.88 17.10 39.06
CA ALA A 6 -1.93 17.61 37.70
C ALA A 6 -2.99 18.74 37.66
N VAL A 7 -2.53 19.98 37.52
CA VAL A 7 -3.42 21.11 37.22
C VAL A 7 -3.64 21.07 35.72
N GLU A 8 -4.80 20.56 35.31
CA GLU A 8 -5.22 20.64 33.93
C GLU A 8 -5.37 22.12 33.56
N PRO A 9 -4.72 22.60 32.48
CA PRO A 9 -4.83 24.01 32.11
C PRO A 9 -6.30 24.37 31.88
N GLN A 10 -6.75 25.47 32.49
CA GLN A 10 -8.15 25.94 32.47
C GLN A 10 -8.69 26.28 31.06
N ASN A 11 -7.83 26.20 30.05
CA ASN A 11 -8.21 26.28 28.65
C ASN A 11 -7.25 25.42 27.82
N PRO A 12 -7.61 24.19 27.41
CA PRO A 12 -6.88 23.53 26.36
C PRO A 12 -7.07 24.36 25.09
N ALA A 13 -6.01 25.01 24.62
CA ALA A 13 -6.08 25.79 23.40
C ALA A 13 -6.47 24.86 22.23
N GLY A 14 -7.70 25.00 21.74
CA GLY A 14 -8.21 24.34 20.53
C GLY A 14 -8.89 22.99 20.80
N GLY A 15 -10.15 22.89 20.38
CA GLY A 15 -10.88 21.64 20.20
C GLY A 15 -11.34 21.51 18.75
N TRP A 16 -11.76 20.32 18.35
CA TRP A 16 -12.40 20.04 17.07
C TRP A 16 -13.79 19.48 17.30
N GLU A 17 -14.71 19.79 16.40
CA GLU A 17 -16.07 19.27 16.45
C GLU A 17 -16.12 17.82 15.99
N ASN A 18 -17.00 17.02 16.61
CA ASN A 18 -17.32 15.68 16.18
C ASN A 18 -18.82 15.43 16.40
N ASP A 19 -19.47 14.85 15.39
CA ASP A 19 -20.88 14.44 15.44
C ASP A 19 -20.98 13.03 14.86
N GLY A 20 -21.59 12.10 15.61
CA GLY A 20 -21.71 10.70 15.22
C GLY A 20 -21.79 9.73 16.41
N GLU A 21 -22.13 8.47 16.10
CA GLU A 21 -22.10 7.37 17.07
C GLU A 21 -20.67 6.84 17.28
N LEU A 22 -20.40 6.27 18.45
CA LEU A 22 -19.18 5.50 18.68
C LEU A 22 -19.17 4.25 17.80
N THR A 23 -18.27 4.21 16.82
CA THR A 23 -18.16 3.13 15.84
C THR A 23 -16.70 2.71 15.60
N LEU A 24 -16.51 1.51 15.02
CA LEU A 24 -15.24 1.04 14.49
C LEU A 24 -15.39 0.84 12.97
N SER A 25 -15.15 1.90 12.21
CA SER A 25 -15.24 1.89 10.76
C SER A 25 -14.01 2.55 10.12
N ALA A 26 -13.78 2.27 8.84
CA ALA A 26 -12.83 3.05 8.04
C ALA A 26 -13.32 4.50 7.91
N HIS A 27 -12.39 5.40 7.56
CA HIS A 27 -12.74 6.78 7.24
C HIS A 27 -13.64 6.84 6.00
N SER A 28 -14.55 7.83 5.98
CA SER A 28 -15.24 8.20 4.76
C SER A 28 -14.24 8.79 3.79
N LEU A 29 -14.20 8.25 2.57
CA LEU A 29 -13.27 8.72 1.54
C LEU A 29 -13.68 10.09 0.99
N HIS A 30 -12.72 11.00 0.88
CA HIS A 30 -12.85 12.18 0.03
C HIS A 30 -12.68 11.81 -1.45
N ALA A 31 -13.03 12.74 -2.34
CA ALA A 31 -13.09 12.48 -3.79
C ALA A 31 -11.74 12.04 -4.40
N GLU A 32 -10.63 12.44 -3.79
CA GLU A 32 -9.27 12.15 -4.25
C GLU A 32 -8.60 11.03 -3.45
N ASP A 33 -9.29 10.51 -2.42
CA ASP A 33 -8.73 9.46 -1.57
C ASP A 33 -8.73 8.12 -2.30
N GLY A 34 -7.59 7.45 -2.22
CA GLY A 34 -7.42 6.08 -2.66
C GLY A 34 -6.04 5.58 -2.29
N ASP A 35 -5.94 4.30 -1.96
CA ASP A 35 -4.74 3.69 -1.38
C ASP A 35 -3.50 3.80 -2.29
N PHE A 36 -3.70 4.00 -3.60
CA PHE A 36 -2.63 3.99 -4.61
C PHE A 36 -2.43 5.33 -5.33
N VAL A 37 -3.25 6.34 -5.04
CA VAL A 37 -3.23 7.63 -5.78
C VAL A 37 -1.89 8.33 -5.57
N GLN A 38 -1.50 8.55 -4.32
CA GLN A 38 -0.26 9.29 -3.99
C GLN A 38 1.00 8.49 -4.35
N ALA A 39 0.99 7.17 -4.15
CA ALA A 39 2.10 6.31 -4.52
C ALA A 39 2.31 6.32 -6.05
N GLY A 40 1.21 6.28 -6.82
CA GLY A 40 1.27 6.39 -8.27
C GLY A 40 1.77 7.76 -8.74
N ALA A 41 1.35 8.84 -8.08
CA ALA A 41 1.86 10.20 -8.37
C ALA A 41 3.37 10.31 -8.10
N LEU A 42 3.85 9.79 -6.96
CA LEU A 42 5.29 9.71 -6.65
C LEU A 42 6.06 8.99 -7.77
N TYR A 43 5.56 7.84 -8.22
CA TYR A 43 6.22 7.07 -9.27
C TYR A 43 6.20 7.78 -10.62
N ARG A 44 5.05 8.29 -11.07
CA ARG A 44 4.90 8.84 -12.43
C ARG A 44 5.46 10.25 -12.57
N GLU A 45 5.22 11.09 -11.58
CA GLU A 45 5.37 12.55 -11.70
C GLU A 45 6.62 13.08 -11.00
N VAL A 46 7.15 12.35 -10.01
CA VAL A 46 8.31 12.79 -9.22
C VAL A 46 9.58 12.02 -9.58
N TYR A 47 9.49 10.71 -9.77
CA TYR A 47 10.67 9.91 -10.07
C TYR A 47 11.17 10.07 -11.51
N ASP A 48 12.48 10.31 -11.63
CA ASP A 48 13.20 10.12 -12.87
C ASP A 48 13.40 8.63 -13.19
N ASP A 49 13.86 8.34 -14.41
CA ASP A 49 14.05 6.97 -14.87
C ASP A 49 15.07 6.19 -14.02
N GLY A 50 16.07 6.87 -13.47
CA GLY A 50 17.05 6.26 -12.58
C GLY A 50 16.46 5.84 -11.24
N ALA A 51 15.60 6.67 -10.65
CA ALA A 51 14.87 6.39 -9.44
C ALA A 51 13.85 5.26 -9.66
N LYS A 52 13.12 5.27 -10.79
CA LYS A 52 12.22 4.18 -11.18
C LYS A 52 12.97 2.85 -11.32
N ALA A 53 14.13 2.85 -11.96
CA ALA A 53 14.96 1.65 -12.10
C ALA A 53 15.45 1.11 -10.74
N ARG A 54 15.93 1.99 -9.84
CA ARG A 54 16.36 1.60 -8.49
C ARG A 54 15.20 1.06 -7.64
N LEU A 55 14.00 1.67 -7.75
CA LEU A 55 12.80 1.16 -7.09
C LEU A 55 12.50 -0.26 -7.57
N LEU A 56 12.45 -0.46 -8.89
CA LEU A 56 12.17 -1.76 -9.51
C LEU A 56 13.15 -2.83 -9.04
N ASP A 57 14.45 -2.53 -9.01
CA ASP A 57 15.49 -3.45 -8.52
C ASP A 57 15.26 -3.82 -7.03
N THR A 58 15.01 -2.81 -6.20
CA THR A 58 14.76 -2.99 -4.76
C THR A 58 13.55 -3.91 -4.51
N ILE A 59 12.42 -3.64 -5.17
CA ILE A 59 11.20 -4.43 -4.97
C ILE A 59 11.31 -5.82 -5.62
N THR A 60 12.06 -5.96 -6.73
CA THR A 60 12.35 -7.27 -7.33
C THR A 60 13.14 -8.14 -6.34
N GLY A 61 14.19 -7.58 -5.72
CA GLY A 61 14.97 -8.30 -4.70
C GLY A 61 14.13 -8.71 -3.49
N ALA A 62 13.30 -7.78 -2.99
CA ALA A 62 12.42 -8.05 -1.85
C ALA A 62 11.38 -9.13 -2.15
N VAL A 63 10.64 -9.01 -3.27
CA VAL A 63 9.59 -9.97 -3.66
C VAL A 63 10.19 -11.30 -4.11
N GLY A 64 11.36 -11.29 -4.76
CA GLY A 64 12.05 -12.51 -5.20
C GLY A 64 12.40 -13.45 -4.04
N GLY A 65 12.71 -12.89 -2.86
CA GLY A 65 12.99 -13.65 -1.64
C GLY A 65 11.78 -14.38 -1.03
N VAL A 66 10.56 -13.96 -1.36
CA VAL A 66 9.32 -14.58 -0.88
C VAL A 66 9.24 -16.03 -1.36
N LYS A 67 8.75 -16.95 -0.53
CA LYS A 67 8.66 -18.39 -0.88
C LYS A 67 7.26 -18.83 -1.31
N SER A 68 6.22 -18.17 -0.82
CA SER A 68 4.84 -18.44 -1.23
C SER A 68 4.54 -17.76 -2.56
N THR A 69 4.11 -18.55 -3.55
CA THR A 69 3.67 -18.06 -4.85
C THR A 69 2.48 -17.10 -4.72
N ASP A 70 1.48 -17.45 -3.92
CA ASP A 70 0.31 -16.59 -3.69
C ASP A 70 0.69 -15.23 -3.09
N ILE A 71 1.66 -15.19 -2.17
CA ILE A 71 2.14 -13.93 -1.60
C ILE A 71 2.86 -13.11 -2.70
N LYS A 72 3.64 -13.74 -3.58
CA LYS A 72 4.29 -13.04 -4.70
C LYS A 72 3.27 -12.43 -5.65
N GLU A 73 2.25 -13.19 -6.05
CA GLU A 73 1.22 -12.68 -6.97
C GLU A 73 0.45 -11.51 -6.38
N ARG A 74 0.12 -11.56 -5.08
CA ARG A 74 -0.48 -10.42 -4.39
C ARG A 74 0.46 -9.20 -4.33
N ALA A 75 1.76 -9.41 -4.13
CA ALA A 75 2.74 -8.32 -4.16
C ALA A 75 2.85 -7.69 -5.56
N ILE A 76 2.84 -8.51 -6.61
CA ILE A 76 2.84 -8.02 -8.00
C ILE A 76 1.57 -7.23 -8.28
N GLN A 77 0.39 -7.73 -7.87
CA GLN A 77 -0.87 -7.00 -8.01
C GLN A 77 -0.86 -5.68 -7.24
N TYR A 78 -0.32 -5.67 -6.02
CA TYR A 78 -0.19 -4.46 -5.21
C TYR A 78 0.62 -3.37 -5.95
N TRP A 79 1.79 -3.73 -6.48
CA TRP A 79 2.61 -2.78 -7.25
C TRP A 79 2.00 -2.42 -8.61
N THR A 80 1.17 -3.30 -9.19
CA THR A 80 0.39 -3.02 -10.41
C THR A 80 -0.68 -1.95 -10.14
N ASN A 81 -1.30 -1.95 -8.95
CA ASN A 81 -2.27 -0.93 -8.56
C ASN A 81 -1.61 0.45 -8.37
N VAL A 82 -0.32 0.49 -7.98
CA VAL A 82 0.47 1.73 -7.93
C VAL A 82 0.71 2.26 -9.34
N ASP A 83 1.21 1.39 -10.23
CA ASP A 83 1.42 1.69 -11.64
C ASP A 83 1.48 0.42 -12.49
N ALA A 84 0.76 0.41 -13.62
CA ALA A 84 0.64 -0.77 -14.47
C ALA A 84 1.98 -1.19 -15.11
N GLU A 85 2.81 -0.22 -15.52
CA GLU A 85 4.10 -0.50 -16.13
C GLU A 85 5.10 -1.03 -15.11
N LEU A 86 5.08 -0.47 -13.90
CA LEU A 86 5.88 -0.96 -12.77
C LEU A 86 5.55 -2.42 -12.45
N GLY A 87 4.25 -2.75 -12.33
CA GLY A 87 3.79 -4.10 -12.07
C GLY A 87 4.19 -5.11 -13.17
N ALA A 88 4.07 -4.72 -14.43
CA ALA A 88 4.48 -5.54 -15.56
C ALA A 88 5.99 -5.83 -15.56
N LYS A 89 6.82 -4.80 -15.33
CA LYS A 89 8.28 -4.93 -15.23
C LYS A 89 8.68 -5.82 -14.04
N LEU A 90 8.02 -5.66 -12.89
CA LEU A 90 8.26 -6.50 -11.72
C LEU A 90 7.96 -7.98 -12.02
N ARG A 91 6.81 -8.29 -12.62
CA ARG A 91 6.46 -9.67 -12.99
C ARG A 91 7.50 -10.28 -13.93
N ALA A 92 7.92 -9.53 -14.95
CA ALA A 92 8.94 -9.97 -15.90
C ALA A 92 10.28 -10.27 -15.20
N ASN A 93 10.75 -9.38 -14.31
CA ASN A 93 12.00 -9.56 -13.58
C ASN A 93 11.98 -10.75 -12.62
N LEU A 94 10.82 -11.08 -12.05
CA LEU A 94 10.66 -12.22 -11.17
C LEU A 94 10.61 -13.57 -11.91
N GLY A 95 10.64 -13.56 -13.24
CA GLY A 95 10.52 -14.77 -14.06
C GLY A 95 9.14 -15.45 -13.92
N ALA A 96 8.16 -14.75 -13.34
CA ALA A 96 6.77 -15.20 -13.28
C ALA A 96 6.06 -14.95 -14.63
N GLY A 97 6.72 -15.38 -15.71
CA GLY A 97 6.11 -15.46 -17.02
C GLY A 97 5.09 -16.60 -17.03
N GLU A 98 3.81 -16.23 -17.14
CA GLU A 98 2.73 -17.11 -17.63
C GLU A 98 2.58 -18.49 -16.94
N GLY A 99 2.76 -18.55 -15.61
CA GLY A 99 2.46 -19.75 -14.82
C GLY A 99 1.13 -19.63 -14.09
N GLU A 100 0.15 -20.45 -14.51
CA GLU A 100 -1.04 -20.84 -13.72
C GLU A 100 -2.06 -19.74 -13.35
N SER A 101 -2.74 -19.16 -14.34
CA SER A 101 -4.02 -18.48 -14.10
C SER A 101 -5.03 -18.83 -15.18
N ALA A 102 -5.50 -20.09 -15.15
CA ALA A 102 -6.77 -20.54 -15.73
C ALA A 102 -7.00 -22.05 -15.47
N ALA A 103 -5.94 -22.87 -15.43
CA ALA A 103 -6.06 -24.32 -15.39
C ALA A 103 -6.35 -24.89 -13.98
N GLU A 104 -5.84 -24.29 -12.91
CA GLU A 104 -5.99 -24.84 -11.55
C GLU A 104 -7.38 -24.58 -10.93
N ALA A 105 -8.14 -23.60 -11.45
CA ALA A 105 -9.51 -23.35 -11.01
C ALA A 105 -10.51 -24.42 -11.50
N ALA A 106 -10.14 -25.23 -12.49
CA ALA A 106 -11.02 -26.22 -13.11
C ALA A 106 -10.95 -27.63 -12.48
N ASN A 107 -9.98 -27.90 -11.59
CA ASN A 107 -9.74 -29.24 -11.04
C ASN A 107 -10.15 -29.41 -9.56
N LYS A 108 -11.09 -28.58 -9.07
CA LYS A 108 -11.66 -28.68 -7.71
C LYS A 108 -13.17 -29.02 -7.69
N LEU A 109 -13.66 -29.75 -8.69
CA LEU A 109 -15.00 -30.36 -8.68
C LEU A 109 -14.93 -31.87 -8.83
#